data_AF-A0A256YK80-F1
#
_entry.id   AF-A0A256YK80-F1
#
_cell.length_a   1.000
_cell.length_b   1.000
_cell.length_c   1.000
_cell.angle_alpha   90.00
_cell.angle_beta   90.00
_cell.angle_gamma   90.00
#
_symmetry.space_group_name_H-M   'P 1'
#
loop_
_entity.id
_entity.type
_entity.pdbx_description
1 polymer ?
#
loop_
_entity_poly.entity_id
_entity_poly.type
_entity_poly.pdbx_seq_one_letter_code
_entity_poly.pdbx_strand_id
1 'polypeptide(L)'
;MENTLYKYIIKELIRGYKILLSHYINPKLVIITNIARYKRDYLLIIDEKQLLSKTRLIDYIPDKILLANKTIEGVDVDSIIYIEPTSFPWRENRANVLVTLTPGNYNYKPPRYYEKIYLTRINENLYELRFKKTMEKYRFRIKGLKLLFIERPSGLTGKAYDIITHAMIEYGELTIKDTIRLLVSELGIDKEEAKRILSKLLTEKYIRVEKKRIYL
;
A
#
# COMPACT_ATOMS: atom_id res chain seq x y z
N MET A 1 9.68 5.26 -17.98
CA MET A 1 9.85 5.99 -16.71
C MET A 1 9.42 5.08 -15.57
N GLU A 2 10.38 4.55 -14.81
CA GLU A 2 10.07 3.89 -13.53
C GLU A 2 9.44 4.92 -12.59
N ASN A 3 8.28 4.59 -12.02
CA ASN A 3 7.43 5.51 -11.27
C ASN A 3 8.14 5.97 -9.98
N THR A 4 8.47 7.26 -9.84
CA THR A 4 9.13 7.84 -8.65
C THR A 4 8.40 7.49 -7.36
N LEU A 5 7.07 7.47 -7.40
CA LEU A 5 6.23 7.07 -6.26
C LEU A 5 6.45 5.60 -5.86
N TYR A 6 6.58 4.70 -6.83
CA TYR A 6 6.89 3.29 -6.56
C TYR A 6 8.19 3.16 -5.77
N LYS A 7 9.26 3.84 -6.21
CA LYS A 7 10.56 3.80 -5.55
C LYS A 7 10.48 4.39 -4.14
N TYR A 8 9.75 5.49 -3.98
CA TYR A 8 9.49 6.10 -2.68
C TYR A 8 8.82 5.11 -1.72
N ILE A 9 7.67 4.53 -2.11
CA ILE A 9 6.89 3.64 -1.23
C ILE A 9 7.69 2.38 -0.88
N ILE A 10 8.36 1.77 -1.87
CA ILE A 10 9.20 0.60 -1.63
C ILE A 10 10.34 0.95 -0.66
N LYS A 11 10.97 2.12 -0.79
CA LYS A 11 12.01 2.60 0.13
C LYS A 11 11.46 2.84 1.54
N GLU A 12 10.31 3.48 1.67
CA GLU A 12 9.67 3.72 2.98
C GLU A 12 9.32 2.41 3.70
N LEU A 13 9.06 1.31 2.98
CA LEU A 13 8.83 -0.01 3.58
C LEU A 13 10.08 -0.68 4.17
N ILE A 14 11.27 -0.09 4.00
CA ILE A 14 12.56 -0.68 4.44
C ILE A 14 13.55 0.36 4.98
N ARG A 15 13.12 1.59 5.30
CA ARG A 15 14.03 2.70 5.62
C ARG A 15 14.04 3.06 7.10
N GLY A 16 15.13 2.76 7.79
CA GLY A 16 15.51 3.32 9.09
C GLY A 16 14.63 2.97 10.27
N TYR A 17 13.61 2.11 10.11
CA TYR A 17 12.72 1.69 11.20
C TYR A 17 12.06 0.35 10.95
N LYS A 18 11.43 -0.16 12.03
CA LYS A 18 10.78 -1.46 12.09
C LYS A 18 9.32 -1.34 11.70
N ILE A 19 8.89 -2.12 10.71
CA ILE A 19 7.58 -2.07 10.09
C ILE A 19 6.85 -3.38 10.28
N LEU A 20 5.57 -3.26 10.60
CA LEU A 20 4.61 -4.34 10.53
C LEU A 20 3.63 -4.09 9.39
N LEU A 21 3.72 -4.88 8.32
CA LEU A 21 2.77 -4.86 7.21
C LEU A 21 1.66 -5.89 7.43
N SER A 22 0.43 -5.41 7.64
CA SER A 22 -0.69 -6.24 8.09
C SER A 22 -1.74 -6.48 7.00
N HIS A 23 -2.59 -7.51 7.19
CA HIS A 23 -3.78 -7.87 6.40
C HIS A 23 -3.53 -8.90 5.29
N TYR A 24 -3.76 -8.61 4.02
CA TYR A 24 -3.86 -9.65 2.98
C TYR A 24 -2.52 -10.26 2.58
N ILE A 25 -2.35 -11.58 2.65
CA ILE A 25 -1.07 -12.26 2.38
C ILE A 25 -0.59 -12.13 0.93
N ASN A 26 -1.42 -12.45 -0.07
CA ASN A 26 -0.97 -12.45 -1.47
C ASN A 26 -0.40 -11.08 -1.92
N PRO A 27 -1.08 -9.94 -1.65
CA PRO A 27 -0.51 -8.62 -1.93
C PRO A 27 0.81 -8.33 -1.21
N LYS A 28 0.98 -8.79 0.04
CA LYS A 28 2.25 -8.64 0.78
C LYS A 28 3.38 -9.40 0.10
N LEU A 29 3.14 -10.63 -0.38
CA LEU A 29 4.16 -11.40 -1.10
C LEU A 29 4.59 -10.71 -2.39
N VAL A 30 3.65 -10.11 -3.13
CA VAL A 30 3.98 -9.29 -4.32
C VAL A 30 4.81 -8.06 -3.93
N ILE A 31 4.46 -7.37 -2.85
CA ILE A 31 5.26 -6.25 -2.32
C ILE A 31 6.67 -6.70 -1.93
N ILE A 32 6.81 -7.81 -1.20
CA ILE A 32 8.12 -8.36 -0.80
C ILE A 32 8.97 -8.70 -2.03
N THR A 33 8.37 -9.32 -3.04
CA THR A 33 9.05 -9.63 -4.30
C THR A 33 9.53 -8.36 -5.00
N ASN A 34 8.73 -7.28 -4.96
CA ASN A 34 9.12 -5.98 -5.48
C ASN A 34 10.23 -5.32 -4.66
N ILE A 35 10.19 -5.43 -3.33
CA ILE A 35 11.28 -4.98 -2.44
C ILE A 35 12.56 -5.72 -2.80
N ALA A 36 12.53 -7.05 -2.94
CA ALA A 36 13.70 -7.85 -3.30
C ALA A 36 14.32 -7.45 -4.66
N ARG A 37 13.46 -7.16 -5.65
CA ARG A 37 13.89 -6.69 -6.98
C ARG A 37 14.47 -5.27 -6.96
N TYR A 38 14.05 -4.45 -6.01
CA TYR A 38 14.53 -3.09 -5.80
C TYR A 38 15.82 -3.05 -4.95
N LYS A 39 15.80 -3.66 -3.76
CA LYS A 39 16.92 -3.84 -2.83
C LYS A 39 17.75 -5.03 -3.31
N ARG A 40 18.46 -4.80 -4.40
CA ARG A 40 19.21 -5.84 -5.10
C ARG A 40 20.37 -6.41 -4.29
N ASP A 41 20.85 -5.77 -3.23
CA ASP A 41 21.93 -6.30 -2.37
C ASP A 41 21.58 -6.05 -0.89
N TYR A 42 22.14 -6.85 0.02
CA TYR A 42 22.03 -6.70 1.49
C TYR A 42 20.61 -6.83 2.06
N LEU A 43 19.84 -7.79 1.55
CA LEU A 43 18.51 -8.14 2.05
C LEU A 43 18.45 -9.64 2.40
N LEU A 44 17.97 -9.94 3.62
CA LEU A 44 17.62 -11.27 4.07
C LEU A 44 16.10 -11.42 4.14
N ILE A 45 15.57 -12.48 3.52
CA ILE A 45 14.15 -12.84 3.61
C ILE A 45 14.04 -14.14 4.39
N ILE A 46 13.24 -14.11 5.46
CA ILE A 46 12.90 -15.27 6.29
C ILE A 46 11.48 -15.72 5.92
N ASP A 47 11.36 -16.86 5.24
CA ASP A 47 10.09 -17.46 4.79
C ASP A 47 9.94 -18.89 5.34
N GLU A 48 9.70 -18.99 6.65
CA GLU A 48 9.59 -20.27 7.38
C GLU A 48 8.51 -21.20 6.79
N LYS A 49 7.44 -20.61 6.26
CA LYS A 49 6.27 -21.32 5.72
C LYS A 49 6.35 -21.58 4.21
N GLN A 50 7.46 -21.17 3.57
CA GLN A 50 7.72 -21.31 2.14
C GLN A 50 6.60 -20.73 1.26
N LEU A 51 6.06 -19.59 1.67
CA LEU A 51 4.94 -18.92 0.98
C LEU A 51 5.34 -18.39 -0.40
N LEU A 52 6.59 -17.94 -0.57
CA LEU A 52 7.12 -17.52 -1.87
C LEU A 52 7.19 -18.69 -2.85
N SER A 53 7.66 -19.86 -2.40
CA SER A 53 7.71 -21.07 -3.23
C SER A 53 6.31 -21.58 -3.59
N LYS A 54 5.40 -21.64 -2.61
CA LYS A 54 3.99 -22.06 -2.82
C LYS A 54 3.25 -21.18 -3.83
N THR A 55 3.65 -19.92 -3.97
CA THR A 55 3.04 -18.96 -4.89
C THR A 55 3.84 -18.76 -6.18
N ARG A 56 4.94 -19.50 -6.38
CA ARG A 56 5.90 -19.32 -7.50
C ARG A 56 6.47 -17.90 -7.60
N LEU A 57 6.44 -17.15 -6.49
CA LEU A 57 7.04 -15.82 -6.42
C LEU A 57 8.55 -15.89 -6.17
N ILE A 58 9.04 -17.04 -5.67
CA ILE A 58 10.47 -17.30 -5.47
C ILE A 58 11.29 -17.13 -6.77
N ASP A 59 10.72 -17.49 -7.92
CA ASP A 59 11.37 -17.41 -9.25
C ASP A 59 11.69 -15.96 -9.67
N TYR A 60 11.13 -14.97 -8.97
CA TYR A 60 11.33 -13.55 -9.24
C TYR A 60 12.20 -12.85 -8.19
N ILE A 61 12.69 -13.61 -7.20
CA ILE A 61 13.66 -13.13 -6.22
C ILE A 61 15.05 -13.22 -6.85
N PRO A 62 15.81 -12.12 -6.93
CA PRO A 62 17.17 -12.16 -7.45
C PRO A 62 18.08 -13.10 -6.64
N ASP A 63 18.97 -13.85 -7.30
CA ASP A 63 19.86 -14.87 -6.69
C ASP A 63 20.73 -14.33 -5.53
N LYS A 64 21.01 -13.04 -5.57
CA LYS A 64 21.81 -12.32 -4.57
C LYS A 64 21.06 -11.94 -3.29
N ILE A 65 19.75 -12.19 -3.24
CA ILE A 65 18.97 -12.06 -2.01
C ILE A 65 19.12 -13.33 -1.19
N LEU A 66 19.49 -13.17 0.07
CA LEU A 66 19.57 -14.31 0.98
C LEU A 66 18.15 -14.71 1.38
N LEU A 67 17.75 -15.93 1.02
CA LEU A 67 16.48 -16.52 1.41
C LEU A 67 16.73 -17.65 2.40
N ALA A 68 16.07 -17.60 3.55
CA ALA A 68 16.18 -18.60 4.59
C ALA A 68 14.80 -19.02 5.09
N ASN A 69 14.69 -20.27 5.56
CA ASN A 69 13.49 -20.81 6.19
C ASN A 69 13.51 -20.68 7.72
N LYS A 70 14.53 -20.03 8.28
CA LYS A 70 14.70 -19.74 9.71
C LYS A 70 15.63 -18.56 9.89
N THR A 71 15.54 -17.90 11.04
CA THR A 71 16.49 -16.82 11.41
C THR A 71 17.93 -17.32 11.38
N ILE A 72 18.83 -16.53 10.81
CA ILE A 72 20.26 -16.80 10.76
C ILE A 72 20.98 -15.67 11.52
N GLU A 73 21.77 -16.05 12.52
CA GLU A 73 22.60 -15.10 13.27
C GLU A 73 23.90 -14.76 12.52
N GLY A 74 24.47 -13.59 12.79
CA GLY A 74 25.77 -13.19 12.22
C GLY A 74 25.76 -12.81 10.72
N VAL A 75 24.59 -12.79 10.06
CA VAL A 75 24.49 -12.36 8.66
C VAL A 75 24.58 -10.85 8.55
N ASP A 76 25.56 -10.37 7.78
CA ASP A 76 25.74 -8.95 7.48
C ASP A 76 24.78 -8.50 6.36
N VAL A 77 23.62 -8.00 6.77
CA VAL A 77 22.58 -7.47 5.89
C VAL A 77 22.00 -6.18 6.46
N ASP A 78 21.74 -5.22 5.58
CA ASP A 78 21.13 -3.94 5.93
C ASP A 78 19.68 -4.08 6.36
N SER A 79 18.97 -5.06 5.80
CA SER A 79 17.51 -5.18 5.92
C SER A 79 17.10 -6.63 6.03
N ILE A 80 16.06 -6.87 6.84
CA ILE A 80 15.48 -8.20 7.02
C ILE A 80 13.96 -8.15 6.85
N ILE A 81 13.42 -9.12 6.12
CA ILE A 81 11.98 -9.31 5.92
C ILE A 81 11.57 -10.64 6.53
N TYR A 82 10.62 -10.63 7.46
CA TYR A 82 10.00 -11.83 8.01
C TYR A 82 8.61 -12.03 7.39
N ILE A 83 8.40 -13.15 6.69
CA ILE A 83 7.13 -13.49 6.06
C ILE A 83 6.31 -14.41 6.96
N GLU A 84 5.26 -13.88 7.58
CA GLU A 84 4.33 -14.63 8.45
C GLU A 84 5.06 -15.56 9.44
N PRO A 85 6.07 -15.05 10.17
CA PRO A 85 6.94 -15.91 10.98
C PRO A 85 6.11 -16.65 12.03
N THR A 86 6.59 -17.81 12.48
CA THR A 86 5.91 -18.59 13.52
C THR A 86 5.99 -17.89 14.88
N SER A 87 7.07 -17.15 15.11
CA SER A 87 7.29 -16.31 16.28
C SER A 87 7.68 -14.90 15.88
N PHE A 88 7.21 -13.89 16.62
CA PHE A 88 7.57 -12.51 16.31
C PHE A 88 9.05 -12.24 16.64
N PRO A 89 9.81 -11.53 15.78
CA PRO A 89 11.23 -11.25 16.00
C PRO A 89 11.43 -10.10 17.01
N TRP A 90 11.20 -10.39 18.29
CA TRP A 90 11.29 -9.41 19.39
C TRP A 90 12.70 -8.86 19.64
N ARG A 91 13.72 -9.67 19.38
CA ARG A 91 15.13 -9.38 19.68
C ARG A 91 15.93 -8.92 18.45
N GLU A 92 15.26 -8.65 17.34
CA GLU A 92 15.95 -8.15 16.15
C GLU A 92 16.49 -6.74 16.45
N ASN A 93 17.81 -6.56 16.35
CA ASN A 93 18.47 -5.30 16.71
C ASN A 93 18.67 -4.38 15.50
N ARG A 94 18.49 -4.90 14.27
CA ARG A 94 18.55 -4.10 13.05
C ARG A 94 17.46 -3.03 13.02
N ALA A 95 17.78 -1.90 12.41
CA ALA A 95 16.83 -0.81 12.22
C ALA A 95 15.79 -1.16 11.14
N ASN A 96 16.23 -1.74 10.02
CA ASN A 96 15.38 -2.01 8.85
C ASN A 96 14.79 -3.42 8.93
N VAL A 97 13.63 -3.52 9.58
CA VAL A 97 12.93 -4.81 9.76
C VAL A 97 11.54 -4.67 9.23
N LEU A 98 11.15 -5.53 8.29
CA LEU A 98 9.77 -5.62 7.82
C LEU A 98 9.20 -6.97 8.23
N VAL A 99 8.14 -6.97 9.04
CA VAL A 99 7.41 -8.19 9.40
C VAL A 99 6.04 -8.15 8.72
N THR A 100 5.66 -9.22 8.03
CA THR A 100 4.30 -9.35 7.48
C THR A 100 3.45 -10.24 8.37
N LEU A 101 2.24 -9.79 8.74
CA LEU A 101 1.28 -10.58 9.53
C LEU A 101 -0.15 -10.49 9.00
N THR A 102 -0.84 -11.62 8.97
CA THR A 102 -2.26 -11.69 8.60
C THR A 102 -3.10 -11.66 9.90
N PRO A 103 -4.12 -10.78 10.02
CA PRO A 103 -5.04 -10.75 11.15
C PRO A 103 -5.66 -12.14 11.36
N GLY A 104 -5.84 -12.56 12.61
CA GLY A 104 -6.20 -13.95 12.92
C GLY A 104 -5.02 -14.80 13.37
N ASN A 105 -3.81 -14.47 12.90
CA ASN A 105 -2.57 -15.13 13.30
C ASN A 105 -2.06 -14.53 14.64
N TYR A 106 -2.90 -14.58 15.68
CA TYR A 106 -2.81 -13.80 16.93
C TYR A 106 -1.86 -14.37 18.00
N ASN A 107 -0.79 -15.06 17.62
CA ASN A 107 0.12 -15.60 18.64
C ASN A 107 0.86 -14.49 19.42
N TYR A 108 0.77 -13.22 19.00
CA TYR A 108 1.49 -12.12 19.63
C TYR A 108 0.93 -10.74 19.28
N LYS A 109 1.03 -9.82 20.24
CA LYS A 109 0.83 -8.37 20.03
C LYS A 109 2.16 -7.77 19.55
N PRO A 110 2.26 -7.17 18.37
CA PRO A 110 3.48 -6.51 17.91
C PRO A 110 3.93 -5.43 18.90
N PRO A 111 5.25 -5.27 19.14
CA PRO A 111 5.79 -4.22 19.99
C PRO A 111 5.39 -2.82 19.51
N ARG A 112 5.24 -1.87 20.46
CA ARG A 112 4.85 -0.48 20.15
C ARG A 112 5.84 0.27 19.26
N TYR A 113 7.11 -0.13 19.25
CA TYR A 113 8.16 0.47 18.44
C TYR A 113 8.13 0.02 16.96
N TYR A 114 7.26 -0.92 16.58
CA TYR A 114 6.98 -1.21 15.18
C TYR A 114 5.91 -0.26 14.65
N GLU A 115 6.20 0.39 13.52
CA GLU A 115 5.18 1.11 12.78
C GLU A 115 4.24 0.12 12.09
N LYS A 116 2.95 0.23 12.36
CA LYS A 116 1.95 -0.62 11.71
C LYS A 116 1.45 0.03 10.42
N ILE A 117 1.67 -0.65 9.32
CA ILE A 117 1.13 -0.33 8.00
C ILE A 117 0.02 -1.31 7.67
N TYR A 118 -1.13 -0.77 7.28
CA TYR A 118 -2.30 -1.57 6.91
C TYR A 118 -2.35 -1.72 5.40
N LEU A 119 -2.42 -2.96 4.90
CA LEU A 119 -2.65 -3.24 3.50
C LEU A 119 -4.08 -3.74 3.31
N THR A 120 -5.02 -2.86 3.03
CA THR A 120 -6.45 -3.21 2.89
C THR A 120 -6.81 -3.43 1.42
N ARG A 121 -7.79 -4.29 1.16
CA ARG A 121 -8.38 -4.46 -0.17
C ARG A 121 -9.59 -3.53 -0.26
N ILE A 122 -9.64 -2.71 -1.30
CA ILE A 122 -10.78 -1.83 -1.59
C ILE A 122 -11.79 -2.56 -2.47
N ASN A 123 -11.36 -3.10 -3.60
CA ASN A 123 -12.19 -3.88 -4.53
C ASN A 123 -11.36 -4.94 -5.28
N GLU A 124 -11.83 -5.43 -6.43
CA GLU A 124 -11.08 -6.39 -7.25
C GLU A 124 -9.76 -5.79 -7.75
N ASN A 125 -8.66 -6.34 -7.22
CA ASN A 125 -7.27 -5.96 -7.52
C ASN A 125 -6.85 -4.55 -7.07
N LEU A 126 -7.69 -3.76 -6.40
CA LEU A 126 -7.31 -2.48 -5.78
C LEU A 126 -7.01 -2.63 -4.30
N TYR A 127 -5.83 -2.16 -3.90
CA TYR A 127 -5.35 -2.20 -2.53
C TYR A 127 -4.96 -0.80 -2.05
N GLU A 128 -4.99 -0.59 -0.75
CA GLU A 128 -4.54 0.64 -0.08
C GLU A 128 -3.51 0.29 0.99
N LEU A 129 -2.33 0.88 0.89
CA LEU A 129 -1.35 0.96 1.97
C LEU A 129 -1.65 2.19 2.80
N ARG A 130 -1.90 2.02 4.08
CA ARG A 130 -2.12 3.11 5.03
C ARG A 130 -1.02 3.10 6.09
N PHE A 131 -0.22 4.16 6.09
CA PHE A 131 0.87 4.41 7.03
C PHE A 131 0.28 5.07 8.29
N LYS A 132 0.37 4.42 9.45
CA LYS A 132 -0.31 4.91 10.65
C LYS A 132 0.38 6.16 11.23
N LYS A 133 1.71 6.27 11.07
CA LYS A 133 2.47 7.38 11.66
C LYS A 133 2.34 8.66 10.85
N THR A 134 2.50 8.57 9.53
CA THR A 134 2.41 9.72 8.61
C THR A 134 0.99 10.05 8.18
N MET A 135 0.04 9.14 8.42
CA MET A 135 -1.34 9.19 7.92
C MET A 135 -1.46 9.11 6.40
N GLU A 136 -0.36 8.85 5.69
CA GLU A 136 -0.34 8.72 4.24
C GLU A 136 -1.07 7.45 3.79
N LYS A 137 -1.69 7.56 2.61
CA LYS A 137 -2.40 6.46 1.95
C LYS A 137 -1.94 6.35 0.51
N TYR A 138 -1.57 5.15 0.10
CA TYR A 138 -1.19 4.85 -1.27
C TYR A 138 -2.03 3.73 -1.83
N ARG A 139 -2.69 3.99 -2.95
CA ARG A 139 -3.47 2.99 -3.64
C ARG A 139 -2.67 2.37 -4.74
N PHE A 140 -2.88 1.09 -4.98
CA PHE A 140 -2.26 0.42 -6.10
C PHE A 140 -3.09 -0.75 -6.59
N ARG A 141 -2.92 -1.06 -7.88
CA ARG A 141 -3.39 -2.31 -8.48
C ARG A 141 -2.25 -3.28 -8.66
N ILE A 142 -2.56 -4.56 -8.52
CA ILE A 142 -1.63 -5.65 -8.83
C ILE A 142 -1.96 -6.19 -10.21
N LYS A 143 -1.01 -6.12 -11.14
CA LYS A 143 -1.09 -6.75 -12.46
C LYS A 143 0.13 -7.66 -12.66
N GLY A 144 -0.03 -8.96 -12.40
CA GLY A 144 1.10 -9.87 -12.24
C GLY A 144 1.99 -9.41 -11.08
N LEU A 145 3.26 -9.14 -11.34
CA LEU A 145 4.20 -8.60 -10.35
C LEU A 145 4.24 -7.08 -10.27
N LYS A 146 3.55 -6.37 -11.16
CA LYS A 146 3.61 -4.91 -11.21
C LYS A 146 2.67 -4.31 -10.16
N LEU A 147 3.24 -3.46 -9.31
CA LEU A 147 2.50 -2.57 -8.43
C LEU A 147 2.23 -1.26 -9.19
N LEU A 148 0.99 -1.11 -9.67
CA LEU A 148 0.55 0.09 -10.37
C LEU A 148 -0.03 1.05 -9.34
N PHE A 149 0.80 1.93 -8.79
CA PHE A 149 0.34 2.96 -7.86
C PHE A 149 -0.59 3.97 -8.55
N ILE A 150 -1.64 4.32 -7.83
CA ILE A 150 -2.76 5.14 -8.26
C ILE A 150 -2.81 6.34 -7.31
N GLU A 151 -2.21 7.45 -7.72
CA GLU A 151 -2.32 8.74 -7.03
C GLU A 151 -3.72 9.33 -7.21
N ARG A 152 -4.32 9.08 -8.38
CA ARG A 152 -5.63 9.56 -8.79
C ARG A 152 -6.37 8.47 -9.56
N PRO A 153 -7.71 8.41 -9.49
CA PRO A 153 -8.49 7.48 -10.32
C PRO A 153 -8.14 7.64 -11.81
N SER A 154 -8.29 6.59 -12.61
CA SER A 154 -8.04 6.67 -14.06
C SER A 154 -9.24 7.26 -14.82
N GLY A 155 -9.00 7.97 -15.92
CA GLY A 155 -10.05 8.44 -16.85
C GLY A 155 -10.84 9.64 -16.33
N LEU A 156 -12.11 9.75 -16.70
CA LEU A 156 -13.00 10.84 -16.28
C LEU A 156 -13.14 10.94 -14.75
N THR A 157 -13.11 9.81 -14.05
CA THR A 157 -13.12 9.78 -12.58
C THR A 157 -11.88 10.46 -11.97
N GLY A 158 -10.72 10.36 -12.62
CA GLY A 158 -9.50 11.05 -12.21
C GLY A 158 -9.58 12.55 -12.40
N LYS A 159 -10.05 12.98 -13.58
CA LYS A 159 -10.28 14.40 -13.85
C LYS A 159 -11.27 15.02 -12.86
N ALA A 160 -12.36 14.29 -12.55
CA ALA A 160 -13.32 14.69 -11.53
C ALA A 160 -12.68 14.84 -10.14
N TYR A 161 -11.81 13.91 -9.75
CA TYR A 161 -11.06 14.00 -8.49
C TYR A 161 -10.15 15.24 -8.45
N ASP A 162 -9.42 15.51 -9.54
CA ASP A 162 -8.53 16.67 -9.65
C ASP A 162 -9.35 17.99 -9.57
N ILE A 163 -10.49 18.07 -10.26
CA ILE A 163 -11.42 19.22 -10.21
C ILE A 163 -11.94 19.45 -8.79
N ILE A 164 -12.41 18.41 -8.11
CA ILE A 164 -12.90 18.50 -6.72
C ILE A 164 -11.78 18.99 -5.79
N THR A 165 -10.58 18.43 -5.94
CA THR A 165 -9.42 18.76 -5.10
C THR A 165 -9.02 20.23 -5.29
N HIS A 166 -8.90 20.70 -6.53
CA HIS A 166 -8.60 22.11 -6.80
C HIS A 166 -9.68 23.05 -6.27
N ALA A 167 -10.95 22.74 -6.51
CA ALA A 167 -12.04 23.56 -6.00
C ALA A 167 -12.09 23.57 -4.45
N MET A 168 -11.70 22.49 -3.78
CA MET A 168 -11.57 22.48 -2.32
C MET A 168 -10.42 23.34 -1.81
N ILE A 169 -9.31 23.42 -2.55
CA ILE A 169 -8.18 24.30 -2.23
C ILE A 169 -8.57 25.77 -2.42
N GLU A 170 -9.28 26.08 -3.51
CA GLU A 170 -9.62 27.45 -3.90
C GLU A 170 -10.80 28.01 -3.12
N TYR A 171 -11.87 27.22 -2.95
CA TYR A 171 -13.15 27.67 -2.40
C TYR A 171 -13.46 27.07 -1.02
N GLY A 172 -12.66 26.12 -0.54
CA GLY A 172 -12.87 25.45 0.75
C GLY A 172 -13.88 24.30 0.68
N GLU A 173 -14.72 24.16 1.71
CA GLU A 173 -15.63 23.00 1.79
C GLU A 173 -16.68 22.99 0.66
N LEU A 174 -16.82 21.84 -0.01
CA LEU A 174 -17.81 21.66 -1.07
C LEU A 174 -18.99 20.82 -0.61
N THR A 175 -20.22 21.21 -1.01
CA THR A 175 -21.38 20.34 -0.86
C THR A 175 -21.49 19.34 -2.02
N ILE A 176 -22.29 18.29 -1.85
CA ILE A 176 -22.63 17.35 -2.95
C ILE A 176 -23.23 18.10 -4.15
N LYS A 177 -24.10 19.08 -3.89
CA LYS A 177 -24.82 19.82 -4.95
C LYS A 177 -23.85 20.68 -5.75
N ASP A 178 -22.93 21.37 -5.07
CA ASP A 178 -21.93 22.22 -5.71
C ASP A 178 -20.95 21.38 -6.49
N THR A 179 -20.55 20.24 -5.93
CA THR A 179 -19.67 19.29 -6.61
C THR A 179 -20.30 18.75 -7.90
N ILE A 180 -21.58 18.35 -7.87
CA ILE A 180 -22.25 17.87 -9.10
C ILE A 180 -22.27 18.99 -10.15
N ARG A 181 -22.58 20.23 -9.77
CA ARG A 181 -22.60 21.37 -10.70
C ARG A 181 -21.22 21.65 -11.29
N LEU A 182 -20.19 21.64 -10.44
CA LEU A 182 -18.81 21.81 -10.83
C LEU A 182 -18.39 20.73 -11.84
N LEU A 183 -18.67 19.46 -11.55
CA LEU A 183 -18.35 18.35 -12.47
C LEU A 183 -19.09 18.46 -13.81
N VAL A 184 -20.37 18.83 -13.81
CA VAL A 184 -21.15 19.07 -15.04
C VAL A 184 -20.50 20.17 -15.88
N SER A 185 -20.14 21.29 -15.25
CA SER A 185 -19.53 22.44 -15.93
C SER A 185 -18.14 22.11 -16.49
N GLU A 186 -17.26 21.55 -15.67
CA GLU A 186 -15.85 21.35 -16.00
C GLU A 186 -15.60 20.14 -16.92
N LEU A 187 -16.45 19.10 -16.85
CA LEU A 187 -16.29 17.90 -17.67
C LEU A 187 -17.21 17.86 -18.89
N GLY A 188 -18.16 18.80 -19.01
CA GLY A 188 -19.13 18.82 -20.11
C GLY A 188 -20.03 17.57 -20.13
N ILE A 189 -20.32 17.00 -18.95
CA ILE A 189 -21.13 15.79 -18.78
C ILE A 189 -22.51 16.13 -18.23
N ASP A 190 -23.47 15.23 -18.41
CA ASP A 190 -24.78 15.40 -17.79
C ASP A 190 -24.74 15.14 -16.26
N LYS A 191 -25.85 15.52 -15.62
CA LYS A 191 -26.00 15.43 -14.16
C LYS A 191 -26.00 13.98 -13.64
N GLU A 192 -26.50 13.02 -14.42
CA GLU A 192 -26.54 11.61 -14.01
C GLU A 192 -25.15 10.98 -14.07
N GLU A 193 -24.38 11.28 -15.12
CA GLU A 193 -22.99 10.84 -15.22
C GLU A 193 -22.11 11.49 -14.14
N ALA A 194 -22.33 12.76 -13.82
CA ALA A 194 -21.65 13.43 -12.70
C ALA A 194 -21.96 12.74 -11.35
N LYS A 195 -23.22 12.37 -11.08
CA LYS A 195 -23.60 11.60 -9.89
C LYS A 195 -22.94 10.22 -9.88
N ARG A 196 -22.86 9.55 -11.03
CA ARG A 196 -22.25 8.22 -11.16
C ARG A 196 -20.75 8.27 -10.87
N ILE A 197 -20.05 9.27 -11.42
CA ILE A 197 -18.63 9.52 -11.12
C ILE A 197 -18.42 9.84 -9.64
N LEU A 198 -19.25 10.72 -9.07
CA LEU A 198 -19.17 11.07 -7.65
C LEU A 198 -19.41 9.87 -6.74
N SER A 199 -20.42 9.05 -7.06
CA SER A 199 -20.71 7.80 -6.36
C SER A 199 -19.52 6.86 -6.44
N LYS A 200 -18.88 6.73 -7.61
CA LYS A 200 -17.66 5.92 -7.77
C LYS A 200 -16.51 6.43 -6.92
N LEU A 201 -16.28 7.74 -6.86
CA LEU A 201 -15.25 8.34 -5.98
C LEU A 201 -15.53 8.03 -4.50
N LEU A 202 -16.79 8.04 -4.07
CA LEU A 202 -17.21 7.68 -2.71
C LEU A 202 -17.02 6.19 -2.43
N THR A 203 -17.51 5.31 -3.31
CA THR A 203 -17.42 3.86 -3.17
C THR A 203 -15.96 3.39 -3.17
N GLU A 204 -15.13 3.97 -4.03
CA GLU A 204 -13.70 3.70 -4.08
C GLU A 204 -12.91 4.50 -3.02
N LYS A 205 -13.60 5.26 -2.16
CA LYS A 205 -13.08 6.01 -1.01
C LYS A 205 -12.04 7.10 -1.36
N TYR A 206 -12.02 7.61 -2.59
CA TYR A 206 -11.19 8.78 -2.93
C TYR A 206 -11.66 10.05 -2.26
N ILE A 207 -12.94 10.09 -1.91
CA ILE A 207 -13.57 11.15 -1.13
C ILE A 207 -14.54 10.50 -0.13
N ARG A 208 -14.93 11.24 0.90
CA ARG A 208 -15.99 10.86 1.85
C ARG A 208 -17.01 11.99 1.95
N VAL A 209 -18.22 11.63 2.39
CA VAL A 209 -19.30 12.60 2.62
C VAL A 209 -19.70 12.57 4.09
N GLU A 210 -19.68 13.72 4.76
CA GLU A 210 -20.20 13.90 6.11
C GLU A 210 -21.12 15.12 6.13
N LYS A 211 -22.32 15.00 6.71
CA LYS A 211 -23.32 16.10 6.78
C LYS A 211 -23.54 16.83 5.43
N LYS A 212 -23.58 16.06 4.32
CA LYS A 212 -23.71 16.54 2.92
C LYS A 212 -22.52 17.36 2.37
N ARG A 213 -21.39 17.35 3.06
CA ARG A 213 -20.12 17.98 2.64
C ARG A 213 -19.12 16.92 2.19
N ILE A 214 -18.29 17.27 1.23
CA ILE A 214 -17.25 16.40 0.68
C ILE A 214 -15.93 16.67 1.40
N TYR A 215 -15.24 15.59 1.74
CA TYR A 215 -13.89 15.59 2.28
C TYR A 215 -13.02 14.62 1.47
N LEU A 216 -11.72 14.91 1.38
CA LEU A 216 -10.71 14.00 0.85
C LEU A 216 -10.32 12.93 1.88
#